data_AF-A0A927NLX7-F1
#
_entry.id   AF-A0A927NLX7-F1
#
_cell.length_a   1.000
_cell.length_b   1.000
_cell.length_c   1.000
_cell.angle_alpha   90.00
_cell.angle_beta   90.00
_cell.angle_gamma   90.00
#
_symmetry.space_group_name_H-M   'P 1'
#
loop_
_entity.id
_entity.type
_entity.pdbx_description
1 polymer ?
#
loop_
_entity_poly.entity_id
_entity_poly.type
_entity_poly.pdbx_seq_one_letter_code
_entity_poly.pdbx_strand_id
1 'polypeptide(L)'
;MPNITSIVLLITVVALGLGFALGFLRGFNRSLLRAGLVVVSLVLAIAFRGAVTGFLMDFDLGGETLKQTLVAAFSDASLPVALQDLVMVLVEIMIGVAAFLVVFALLALITWLVVYPICKIVVRKGIHKRRILGAVVGLAQGALVAFAFCAPITGLAVQIDKVSDLELDGKPVIEVPAELGVSDYITSAPGKLYNSIGAGFFNMLTSGKTADGKDVTIDDAVSIVVTVGDIANTVTKVEDSMNVMTDASATPQQQVNAMQNLGDSLVSIGNSVDSLSNDAKAIVNDVVSAIKDMESIELPPEVEDVLDNFDISSIDFAAAGNAISGIATYIQKTDDSFDNDLPVTAEDVNKIVNGLAGNELILSLVTQGDSVPTLIEIADEGHQQMFEDAIAGSSLSADDKAALQQLFGLVG
;
A
#
# COMPACT_ATOMS: atom_id res chain seq x y z
N MET A 1 5.51 23.45 14.89
CA MET A 1 5.37 22.45 15.99
C MET A 1 6.62 21.56 16.05
N PRO A 2 6.89 20.73 17.10
CA PRO A 2 7.99 19.76 17.01
C PRO A 2 7.68 18.71 15.93
N ASN A 3 8.60 18.52 14.98
CA ASN A 3 8.48 17.50 13.93
C ASN A 3 8.63 16.07 14.50
N ILE A 4 8.19 15.06 13.74
CA ILE A 4 8.17 13.65 14.20
C ILE A 4 9.57 13.18 14.61
N THR A 5 10.60 13.55 13.84
CA THR A 5 12.00 13.25 14.16
C THR A 5 12.40 13.73 15.56
N SER A 6 12.04 14.96 15.92
CA SER A 6 12.35 15.51 17.25
C SER A 6 11.64 14.76 18.37
N ILE A 7 10.37 14.38 18.14
CA ILE A 7 9.57 13.62 19.13
C ILE A 7 10.18 12.24 19.35
N VAL A 8 10.47 11.50 18.28
CA VAL A 8 11.03 10.15 18.36
C VAL A 8 12.42 10.15 19.01
N LEU A 9 13.26 11.13 18.67
CA LEU A 9 14.57 11.29 19.31
C LEU A 9 14.42 11.64 20.80
N LEU A 10 13.50 12.54 21.16
CA LEU A 10 13.24 12.90 22.56
C LEU A 10 12.80 11.66 23.36
N ILE A 11 11.83 10.91 22.87
CA ILE A 11 11.35 9.67 23.53
C ILE A 11 12.52 8.69 23.70
N THR A 12 13.31 8.48 22.63
CA THR A 12 14.44 7.55 22.64
C THR A 12 15.50 7.96 23.67
N VAL A 13 15.94 9.22 23.66
CA VAL A 13 16.97 9.74 24.56
C VAL A 13 16.49 9.74 26.01
N VAL A 14 15.24 10.16 26.27
CA VAL A 14 14.66 10.16 27.61
C VAL A 14 14.52 8.73 28.14
N ALA A 15 14.03 7.80 27.34
CA ALA A 15 13.86 6.40 27.75
C ALA A 15 15.20 5.71 28.01
N LEU A 16 16.20 5.90 27.14
CA LEU A 16 17.55 5.36 27.33
C LEU A 16 18.25 6.00 28.53
N GLY A 17 18.18 7.32 28.66
CA GLY A 17 18.79 8.07 29.76
C GLY A 17 18.22 7.69 31.12
N LEU A 18 16.89 7.63 31.24
CA LEU A 18 16.21 7.16 32.45
C LEU A 18 16.50 5.69 32.72
N GLY A 19 16.50 4.85 31.68
CA GLY A 19 16.87 3.43 31.77
C GLY A 19 18.27 3.24 32.35
N PHE A 20 19.26 3.88 31.74
CA PHE A 20 20.66 3.86 32.16
C PHE A 20 20.84 4.37 33.59
N ALA A 21 20.33 5.56 33.90
CA ALA A 21 20.49 6.18 35.21
C ALA A 21 19.89 5.31 36.33
N LEU A 22 18.70 4.75 36.08
CA LEU A 22 18.02 3.90 37.06
C LEU A 22 18.72 2.55 37.21
N GLY A 23 19.25 1.98 36.13
CA GLY A 23 20.06 0.76 36.16
C GLY A 23 21.39 0.93 36.91
N PHE A 24 22.10 2.04 36.64
CA PHE A 24 23.38 2.37 37.25
C PHE A 24 23.26 2.64 38.77
N LEU A 25 22.26 3.44 39.16
CA LEU A 25 22.07 3.85 40.57
C LEU A 25 21.65 2.67 41.47
N ARG A 26 20.91 1.69 40.93
CA ARG A 26 20.19 0.70 41.74
C ARG A 26 20.76 -0.72 41.67
N GLY A 27 21.63 -1.01 40.70
CA GLY A 27 22.36 -2.28 40.57
C GLY A 27 21.56 -3.41 39.90
N PHE A 28 22.29 -4.44 39.44
CA PHE A 28 21.80 -5.49 38.54
C PHE A 28 20.48 -6.17 38.94
N ASN A 29 20.37 -6.80 40.12
CA ASN A 29 19.19 -7.58 40.50
C ASN A 29 17.88 -6.77 40.49
N ARG A 30 17.96 -5.48 40.84
CA ARG A 30 16.80 -4.57 40.83
C ARG A 30 16.48 -4.04 39.46
N SER A 31 17.47 -3.94 38.58
CA SER A 31 17.27 -3.60 37.18
C SER A 31 16.61 -4.74 36.43
N LEU A 32 17.01 -5.99 36.71
CA LEU A 32 16.45 -7.18 36.08
C LEU A 32 14.96 -7.38 36.41
N LEU A 33 14.59 -7.22 37.69
CA LEU A 33 13.19 -7.25 38.11
C LEU A 33 12.33 -6.24 37.34
N ARG A 34 12.84 -5.02 37.16
CA ARG A 34 12.12 -3.96 36.46
C ARG A 34 12.04 -4.23 34.97
N ALA A 35 13.11 -4.72 34.35
CA ALA A 35 13.09 -5.14 32.96
C ALA A 35 12.01 -6.22 32.74
N GLY A 36 11.95 -7.23 33.62
CA GLY A 36 10.89 -8.25 33.59
C GLY A 36 9.49 -7.65 33.73
N LEU A 37 9.29 -6.71 34.64
CA LEU A 37 7.99 -6.04 34.81
C LEU A 37 7.59 -5.19 33.59
N VAL A 38 8.54 -4.55 32.89
CA VAL A 38 8.24 -3.84 31.65
C VAL A 38 7.86 -4.82 30.55
N VAL A 39 8.54 -5.95 30.42
CA VAL A 39 8.15 -7.01 29.48
C VAL A 39 6.75 -7.51 29.77
N VAL A 40 6.42 -7.76 31.05
CA VAL A 40 5.06 -8.13 31.46
C VAL A 40 4.06 -7.03 31.11
N SER A 41 4.39 -5.76 31.33
CA SER A 41 3.53 -4.62 30.96
C SER A 41 3.28 -4.56 29.45
N LEU A 42 4.30 -4.85 28.64
CA LEU A 42 4.19 -4.91 27.18
C LEU A 42 3.25 -6.05 26.76
N VAL A 43 3.45 -7.26 27.28
CA VAL A 43 2.60 -8.42 26.97
C VAL A 43 1.16 -8.17 27.40
N LEU A 44 0.94 -7.61 28.60
CA LEU A 44 -0.40 -7.27 29.08
C LEU A 44 -1.04 -6.17 28.21
N ALA A 45 -0.29 -5.14 27.80
CA ALA A 45 -0.81 -4.11 26.91
C ALA A 45 -1.25 -4.68 25.57
N ILE A 46 -0.48 -5.61 24.99
CA ILE A 46 -0.87 -6.31 23.76
C ILE A 46 -2.15 -7.14 23.99
N ALA A 47 -2.24 -7.87 25.11
CA ALA A 47 -3.40 -8.70 25.42
C ALA A 47 -4.69 -7.89 25.69
N PHE A 48 -4.57 -6.74 26.36
CA PHE A 48 -5.70 -5.88 26.69
C PHE A 48 -6.11 -4.92 25.57
N ARG A 49 -5.28 -4.74 24.53
CA ARG A 49 -5.55 -3.76 23.46
C ARG A 49 -6.96 -3.93 22.87
N GLY A 50 -7.33 -5.16 22.48
CA GLY A 50 -8.62 -5.42 21.84
C GLY A 50 -9.81 -5.16 22.76
N ALA A 51 -9.70 -5.49 24.05
CA ALA A 51 -10.75 -5.21 25.02
C ALA A 51 -10.95 -3.70 25.21
N VAL A 52 -9.86 -2.92 25.23
CA VAL A 52 -9.92 -1.46 25.36
C VAL A 52 -10.41 -0.82 24.06
N THR A 53 -10.00 -1.30 22.89
CA THR A 53 -10.51 -0.85 21.59
C THR A 53 -12.02 -1.07 21.50
N GLY A 54 -12.50 -2.27 21.81
CA GLY A 54 -13.94 -2.57 21.80
C GLY A 54 -14.70 -1.66 22.76
N PHE A 55 -14.20 -1.50 23.99
CA PHE A 55 -14.79 -0.57 24.94
C PHE A 55 -14.85 0.88 24.43
N LEU A 56 -13.80 1.37 23.77
CA LEU A 56 -13.77 2.73 23.21
C LEU A 56 -14.73 2.90 22.03
N MET A 57 -14.85 1.88 21.17
CA MET A 57 -15.76 1.90 20.01
C MET A 57 -17.23 1.83 20.42
N ASP A 58 -17.54 1.04 21.44
CA ASP A 58 -18.87 0.87 22.00
C ASP A 58 -19.21 1.93 23.06
N PHE A 59 -18.30 2.87 23.33
CA PHE A 59 -18.52 3.92 24.31
C PHE A 59 -19.56 4.92 23.79
N ASP A 60 -20.67 5.04 24.51
CA ASP A 60 -21.76 5.98 24.23
C ASP A 60 -21.34 7.42 24.59
N LEU A 61 -21.27 8.30 23.58
CA LEU A 61 -21.00 9.73 23.73
C LEU A 61 -22.27 10.55 23.46
N GLY A 62 -23.31 10.34 24.28
CA GLY A 62 -24.48 11.23 24.28
C GLY A 62 -25.63 10.75 23.41
N GLY A 63 -25.86 9.44 23.37
CA GLY A 63 -26.97 8.76 22.69
C GLY A 63 -26.54 7.85 21.55
N GLU A 64 -25.30 8.00 21.07
CA GLU A 64 -24.72 7.20 19.99
C GLU A 64 -23.28 6.79 20.34
N THR A 65 -22.91 5.59 19.91
CA THR A 65 -21.53 5.09 20.01
C THR A 65 -20.65 5.67 18.92
N LEU A 66 -19.33 5.72 19.13
CA LEU A 66 -18.36 6.09 18.09
C LEU A 66 -18.58 5.29 16.79
N LYS A 67 -18.82 3.98 16.93
CA LYS A 67 -19.18 3.08 15.84
C LYS A 67 -20.42 3.55 15.07
N GLN A 68 -21.49 3.90 15.78
CA GLN A 68 -22.73 4.39 15.16
C GLN A 68 -22.54 5.73 14.46
N THR A 69 -21.83 6.68 15.07
CA THR A 69 -21.56 7.98 14.45
C THR A 69 -20.71 7.85 13.20
N LEU A 70 -19.70 6.97 13.20
CA LEU A 70 -18.88 6.65 12.03
C LEU A 70 -19.72 6.02 10.92
N VAL A 71 -20.51 4.99 11.22
CA VAL A 71 -21.39 4.34 10.24
C VAL A 71 -22.42 5.32 9.66
N ALA A 72 -23.00 6.20 10.49
CA ALA A 72 -23.91 7.24 10.04
C ALA A 72 -23.22 8.24 9.10
N ALA A 73 -22.02 8.72 9.45
CA ALA A 73 -21.25 9.63 8.61
C ALA A 73 -20.88 9.03 7.24
N PHE A 74 -20.60 7.72 7.18
CA PHE A 74 -20.31 7.03 5.91
C PHE A 74 -21.56 6.70 5.11
N SER A 75 -22.68 6.40 5.79
CA SER A 75 -23.99 6.18 5.14
C SER A 75 -24.48 7.46 4.46
N ASP A 76 -24.29 8.62 5.10
CA ASP A 76 -24.61 9.93 4.53
C ASP A 76 -23.73 10.28 3.32
N ALA A 77 -22.51 9.71 3.24
CA ALA A 77 -21.59 9.90 2.12
C ALA A 77 -21.87 8.98 0.92
N SER A 78 -22.94 8.16 0.95
CA SER A 78 -23.31 7.21 -0.12
C SER A 78 -22.18 6.27 -0.54
N LEU A 79 -21.27 5.93 0.38
CA LEU A 79 -20.14 5.06 0.08
C LEU A 79 -20.58 3.59 -0.04
N PRO A 80 -19.98 2.78 -0.94
CA PRO A 80 -20.26 1.36 -1.01
C PRO A 80 -19.95 0.63 0.30
N VAL A 81 -20.73 -0.39 0.66
CA VAL A 81 -20.59 -1.14 1.93
C VAL A 81 -19.18 -1.68 2.13
N ALA A 82 -18.56 -2.23 1.07
CA ALA A 82 -17.18 -2.73 1.12
C ALA A 82 -16.17 -1.65 1.54
N LEU A 83 -16.36 -0.41 1.09
CA LEU A 83 -15.52 0.72 1.46
C LEU A 83 -15.80 1.17 2.91
N GLN A 84 -17.06 1.16 3.34
CA GLN A 84 -17.43 1.47 4.72
C GLN A 84 -16.79 0.49 5.70
N ASP A 85 -16.83 -0.81 5.39
CA ASP A 85 -16.21 -1.86 6.21
C ASP A 85 -14.69 -1.70 6.29
N LEU A 86 -14.03 -1.38 5.17
CA LEU A 86 -12.60 -1.12 5.14
C LEU A 86 -12.21 0.07 6.02
N VAL A 87 -12.95 1.19 5.89
CA VAL A 87 -12.71 2.39 6.69
C VAL A 87 -12.97 2.10 8.17
N MET A 88 -13.98 1.31 8.49
CA MET A 88 -14.27 0.89 9.85
C MET A 88 -13.12 0.08 10.46
N VAL A 89 -12.59 -0.89 9.71
CA VAL A 89 -11.40 -1.68 10.12
C VAL A 89 -10.20 -0.77 10.35
N LEU A 90 -9.95 0.21 9.47
CA LEU A 90 -8.88 1.20 9.64
C LEU A 90 -9.04 2.00 10.93
N VAL A 91 -10.24 2.48 11.23
CA VAL A 91 -10.51 3.25 12.45
C VAL A 91 -10.33 2.39 13.70
N GLU A 92 -10.82 1.15 13.71
CA GLU A 92 -10.60 0.20 14.81
C GLU A 92 -9.11 -0.06 15.05
N ILE A 93 -8.33 -0.22 13.99
CA ILE A 93 -6.88 -0.38 14.07
C ILE A 93 -6.22 0.87 14.66
N MET A 94 -6.57 2.08 14.19
CA MET A 94 -6.01 3.34 14.68
C MET A 94 -6.30 3.55 16.17
N ILE A 95 -7.55 3.30 16.59
CA ILE A 95 -7.94 3.34 17.99
C ILE A 95 -7.20 2.27 18.78
N GLY A 96 -6.99 1.08 18.22
CA GLY A 96 -6.21 0.02 18.83
C GLY A 96 -4.76 0.38 19.08
N VAL A 97 -4.11 1.10 18.16
CA VAL A 97 -2.75 1.63 18.38
C VAL A 97 -2.75 2.65 19.50
N ALA A 98 -3.67 3.61 19.50
CA ALA A 98 -3.79 4.60 20.57
C ALA A 98 -4.08 3.95 21.94
N ALA A 99 -5.00 2.99 21.99
CA ALA A 99 -5.34 2.21 23.17
C ALA A 99 -4.12 1.45 23.70
N PHE A 100 -3.37 0.78 22.83
CA PHE A 100 -2.13 0.11 23.20
C PHE A 100 -1.13 1.08 23.85
N LEU A 101 -0.88 2.25 23.23
CA LEU A 101 0.06 3.24 23.76
C LEU A 101 -0.37 3.75 25.15
N VAL A 102 -1.66 4.04 25.33
CA VAL A 102 -2.21 4.51 26.61
C VAL A 102 -2.14 3.41 27.68
N VAL A 103 -2.57 2.19 27.37
CA VAL A 103 -2.53 1.06 28.30
C VAL A 103 -1.09 0.73 28.68
N PHE A 104 -0.17 0.70 27.72
CA PHE A 104 1.24 0.47 28.00
C PHE A 104 1.83 1.58 28.89
N ALA A 105 1.54 2.85 28.61
CA ALA A 105 1.99 3.98 29.44
C ALA A 105 1.46 3.86 30.87
N LEU A 106 0.17 3.56 31.04
CA LEU A 106 -0.47 3.39 32.34
C LEU A 106 0.10 2.18 33.10
N LEU A 107 0.25 1.03 32.44
CA LEU A 107 0.84 -0.17 33.05
C LEU A 107 2.30 0.05 33.43
N ALA A 108 3.08 0.73 32.59
CA ALA A 108 4.46 1.09 32.89
C ALA A 108 4.54 2.04 34.10
N LEU A 109 3.61 2.99 34.20
CA LEU A 109 3.50 3.92 35.32
C LEU A 109 3.10 3.21 36.62
N ILE A 110 2.03 2.40 36.60
CA ILE A 110 1.57 1.61 37.75
C ILE A 110 2.66 0.65 38.21
N THR A 111 3.32 0.00 37.25
CA THR A 111 4.46 -0.87 37.52
C THR A 111 5.57 -0.12 38.25
N TRP A 112 5.86 1.11 37.83
CA TRP A 112 6.90 1.92 38.43
C TRP A 112 6.52 2.46 39.82
N LEU A 113 5.28 2.92 39.99
CA LEU A 113 4.80 3.61 41.19
C LEU A 113 4.37 2.64 42.31
N VAL A 114 3.80 1.48 41.96
CA VAL A 114 3.17 0.56 42.92
C VAL A 114 3.82 -0.82 42.91
N VAL A 115 3.92 -1.48 41.76
CA VAL A 115 4.36 -2.88 41.70
C VAL A 115 5.84 -3.01 42.06
N TYR A 116 6.68 -2.14 41.51
CA TYR A 116 8.11 -2.14 41.79
C TYR A 116 8.45 -1.93 43.28
N PRO A 117 7.92 -0.94 44.01
CA PRO A 117 8.23 -0.79 45.43
C PRO A 117 7.80 -2.00 46.26
N ILE A 118 6.69 -2.67 45.92
CA ILE A 118 6.24 -3.90 46.57
C ILE A 118 7.20 -5.05 46.26
N CYS A 119 7.47 -5.34 44.98
CA CYS A 119 8.34 -6.44 44.57
C CYS A 119 9.80 -6.26 45.02
N LYS A 120 10.25 -5.02 45.20
CA LYS A 120 11.59 -4.68 45.72
C LYS A 120 11.82 -5.21 47.15
N ILE A 121 10.77 -5.46 47.93
CA ILE A 121 10.86 -6.04 49.29
C ILE A 121 11.38 -7.49 49.21
N VAL A 122 11.02 -8.22 48.16
CA VAL A 122 11.35 -9.65 47.98
C VAL A 122 12.79 -9.85 47.44
N VAL A 123 13.31 -8.91 46.67
CA VAL A 123 14.65 -9.04 46.06
C VAL A 123 15.75 -8.61 47.03
N ARG A 124 16.44 -9.60 47.63
CA ARG A 124 17.60 -9.40 48.53
C ARG A 124 18.64 -8.46 47.90
N LYS A 125 19.20 -7.54 48.71
CA LYS A 125 20.36 -6.72 48.32
C LYS A 125 21.53 -7.67 48.00
N GLY A 126 21.91 -7.75 46.73
CA GLY A 126 23.08 -8.53 46.31
C GLY A 126 24.35 -8.01 47.01
N ILE A 127 25.24 -8.94 47.38
CA ILE A 127 26.46 -8.71 48.17
C ILE A 127 27.49 -7.86 47.40
N HIS A 128 27.44 -7.86 46.06
CA HIS A 128 28.28 -6.99 45.21
C HIS A 128 27.43 -6.10 44.29
N LYS A 129 27.60 -4.77 44.41
CA LYS A 129 26.96 -3.79 43.52
C LYS A 129 27.59 -3.85 42.12
N ARG A 130 27.12 -4.75 41.27
CA ARG A 130 27.43 -4.76 39.82
C ARG A 130 26.70 -3.61 39.12
N ARG A 131 27.19 -2.38 39.30
CA ARG A 131 26.59 -1.14 38.78
C ARG A 131 26.59 -1.08 37.26
N ILE A 132 27.69 -1.48 36.63
CA ILE A 132 27.82 -1.50 35.17
C ILE A 132 26.83 -2.48 34.55
N LEU A 133 26.74 -3.71 35.09
CA LEU A 133 25.77 -4.71 34.65
C LEU A 133 24.31 -4.21 34.83
N GLY A 134 24.04 -3.48 35.91
CA GLY A 134 22.74 -2.81 36.11
C GLY A 134 22.48 -1.72 35.08
N ALA A 135 23.47 -0.92 34.70
CA ALA A 135 23.35 0.11 33.68
C ALA A 135 23.04 -0.47 32.28
N VAL A 136 23.67 -1.59 31.92
CA VAL A 136 23.39 -2.31 30.66
C VAL A 136 21.95 -2.82 30.62
N VAL A 137 21.49 -3.48 31.69
CA VAL A 137 20.09 -3.93 31.78
C VAL A 137 19.13 -2.74 31.78
N GLY A 138 19.51 -1.63 32.41
CA GLY A 138 18.76 -0.39 32.40
C GLY A 138 18.63 0.21 30.99
N LEU A 139 19.71 0.20 30.21
CA LEU A 139 19.67 0.61 28.80
C LEU A 139 18.78 -0.29 27.96
N ALA A 140 18.88 -1.61 28.10
CA ALA A 140 18.01 -2.55 27.39
C ALA A 140 16.53 -2.32 27.73
N GLN A 141 16.22 -2.06 29.01
CA GLN A 141 14.87 -1.69 29.42
C GLN A 141 14.43 -0.36 28.78
N GLY A 142 15.29 0.66 28.79
CA GLY A 142 15.01 1.95 28.16
C GLY A 142 14.76 1.81 26.65
N ALA A 143 15.55 0.99 25.98
CA ALA A 143 15.40 0.68 24.57
C ALA A 143 14.07 -0.03 24.28
N LEU A 144 13.64 -0.96 25.15
CA LEU A 144 12.36 -1.65 24.99
C LEU A 144 11.16 -0.70 25.18
N VAL A 145 11.25 0.24 26.12
CA VAL A 145 10.22 1.28 26.27
C VAL A 145 10.20 2.20 25.06
N ALA A 146 11.37 2.66 24.59
CA ALA A 146 11.47 3.48 23.38
C ALA A 146 10.88 2.75 22.17
N PHE A 147 11.21 1.47 22.00
CA PHE A 147 10.67 0.63 20.94
C PHE A 147 9.14 0.55 20.99
N ALA A 148 8.54 0.30 22.16
CA ALA A 148 7.10 0.17 22.30
C ALA A 148 6.32 1.45 21.92
N PHE A 149 6.92 2.64 22.08
CA PHE A 149 6.30 3.90 21.65
C PHE A 149 6.68 4.29 20.21
N CYS A 150 7.95 4.19 19.87
CA CYS A 150 8.47 4.68 18.60
C CYS A 150 8.07 3.77 17.44
N ALA A 151 8.06 2.44 17.59
CA ALA A 151 7.72 1.54 16.49
C ALA A 151 6.29 1.78 15.95
N PRO A 152 5.24 1.95 16.79
CA PRO A 152 3.92 2.33 16.28
C PRO A 152 3.87 3.71 15.62
N ILE A 153 4.56 4.72 16.18
CA ILE A 153 4.62 6.06 15.58
C ILE A 153 5.30 6.02 14.21
N THR A 154 6.40 5.27 14.10
CA THR A 154 7.10 5.08 12.81
C THR A 154 6.23 4.34 11.80
N GLY A 155 5.55 3.27 12.22
CA GLY A 155 4.62 2.54 11.36
C GLY A 155 3.52 3.44 10.82
N LEU A 156 2.89 4.25 11.67
CA LEU A 156 1.89 5.23 11.24
C LEU A 156 2.45 6.28 10.29
N ALA A 157 3.66 6.78 10.55
CA ALA A 157 4.32 7.73 9.65
C ALA A 157 4.51 7.13 8.25
N VAL A 158 4.97 5.88 8.15
CA VAL A 158 5.12 5.17 6.87
C VAL A 158 3.79 5.01 6.14
N GLN A 159 2.71 4.70 6.86
CA GLN A 159 1.38 4.60 6.25
C GLN A 159 0.84 5.95 5.77
N ILE A 160 1.07 7.02 6.54
CA ILE A 160 0.68 8.38 6.14
C ILE A 160 1.42 8.81 4.88
N ASP A 161 2.71 8.52 4.77
CA ASP A 161 3.54 8.83 3.59
C ASP A 161 2.97 8.17 2.32
N LYS A 162 2.63 6.87 2.40
CA LYS A 162 1.99 6.14 1.30
C LYS A 162 0.68 6.78 0.84
N VAL A 163 -0.19 7.19 1.77
CA VAL A 163 -1.47 7.82 1.42
C VAL A 163 -1.30 9.28 0.98
N SER A 164 -0.28 9.98 1.47
CA SER A 164 -0.04 11.37 1.06
C SER A 164 0.52 11.50 -0.34
N ASP A 165 1.18 10.45 -0.85
CA ASP A 165 1.63 10.37 -2.24
C ASP A 165 0.45 10.12 -3.21
N LEU A 166 -0.72 9.74 -2.70
CA LEU A 166 -1.92 9.58 -3.52
C LEU A 166 -2.51 10.95 -3.85
N GLU A 167 -2.53 11.27 -5.15
CA GLU A 167 -3.20 12.44 -5.70
C GLU A 167 -4.42 11.99 -6.51
N LEU A 168 -5.58 12.62 -6.35
CA LEU A 168 -6.74 12.45 -7.24
C LEU A 168 -6.95 13.76 -8.01
N ASP A 169 -6.98 13.69 -9.34
CA ASP A 169 -7.09 14.85 -10.24
C ASP A 169 -6.04 15.95 -9.96
N GLY A 170 -4.80 15.52 -9.67
CA GLY A 170 -3.68 16.42 -9.36
C GLY A 170 -3.83 17.17 -8.03
N LYS A 171 -4.69 16.69 -7.13
CA LYS A 171 -4.82 17.17 -5.76
C LYS A 171 -4.51 16.05 -4.77
N PRO A 172 -3.71 16.30 -3.73
CA PRO A 172 -3.44 15.29 -2.71
C PRO A 172 -4.75 14.89 -2.02
N VAL A 173 -4.97 13.58 -1.86
CA VAL A 173 -6.13 13.07 -1.14
C VAL A 173 -6.07 13.46 0.34
N ILE A 174 -4.85 13.55 0.89
CA ILE A 174 -4.60 14.01 2.25
C ILE A 174 -3.50 15.07 2.24
N GLU A 175 -3.84 16.29 2.67
CA GLU A 175 -2.85 17.31 2.93
C GLU A 175 -2.15 17.03 4.28
N VAL A 176 -0.91 16.53 4.22
CA VAL A 176 -0.07 16.38 5.40
C VAL A 176 0.67 17.69 5.66
N PRO A 177 0.51 18.31 6.85
CA PRO A 177 1.24 19.54 7.16
C PRO A 177 2.75 19.32 7.07
N ALA A 178 3.43 20.11 6.23
CA ALA A 178 4.89 20.02 6.05
C ALA A 178 5.66 20.15 7.37
N GLU A 179 5.11 20.86 8.37
CA GLU A 179 5.67 20.98 9.72
C GLU A 179 5.86 19.64 10.45
N LEU A 180 5.10 18.59 10.09
CA LEU A 180 5.24 17.27 10.67
C LEU A 180 6.52 16.56 10.19
N GLY A 181 6.99 16.88 8.98
CA GLY A 181 8.21 16.32 8.38
C GLY A 181 8.19 14.79 8.28
N VAL A 182 7.09 14.22 7.78
CA VAL A 182 6.87 12.75 7.69
C VAL A 182 7.92 12.09 6.79
N SER A 183 8.05 12.53 5.55
CA SER A 183 9.01 11.97 4.58
C SER A 183 10.48 12.15 5.05
N ASP A 184 10.82 13.34 5.57
CA ASP A 184 12.13 13.62 6.19
C ASP A 184 12.43 12.66 7.36
N TYR A 185 11.41 12.35 8.16
CA TYR A 185 11.55 11.44 9.28
C TYR A 185 11.77 9.99 8.82
N ILE A 186 11.00 9.49 7.87
CA ILE A 186 11.10 8.10 7.38
C ILE A 186 12.47 7.83 6.78
N THR A 187 13.02 8.80 6.04
CA THR A 187 14.33 8.70 5.41
C THR A 187 15.51 8.91 6.38
N SER A 188 15.23 9.50 7.56
CA SER A 188 16.23 9.72 8.62
C SER A 188 16.73 8.43 9.28
N ALA A 189 17.87 8.52 9.98
CA ALA A 189 18.44 7.40 10.73
C ALA A 189 17.47 6.78 11.77
N PRO A 190 16.78 7.54 12.65
CA PRO A 190 15.83 6.95 13.59
C PRO A 190 14.60 6.35 12.88
N GLY A 191 14.11 6.95 11.79
CA GLY A 191 13.01 6.40 11.00
C GLY A 191 13.36 5.03 10.42
N LYS A 192 14.49 4.94 9.69
CA LYS A 192 15.00 3.68 9.14
C LYS A 192 15.23 2.61 10.21
N LEU A 193 15.79 3.00 11.36
CA LEU A 193 16.03 2.09 12.47
C LEU A 193 14.72 1.48 12.96
N TYR A 194 13.77 2.31 13.39
CA TYR A 194 12.51 1.84 13.97
C TYR A 194 11.62 1.15 12.94
N ASN A 195 11.66 1.54 11.68
CA ASN A 195 10.96 0.81 10.62
C ASN A 195 11.55 -0.61 10.48
N SER A 196 12.88 -0.73 10.39
CA SER A 196 13.56 -2.03 10.21
C SER A 196 13.31 -3.00 11.36
N ILE A 197 13.34 -2.54 12.62
CA ILE A 197 13.15 -3.42 13.78
C ILE A 197 11.69 -3.52 14.23
N GLY A 198 10.85 -2.56 13.83
CA GLY A 198 9.51 -2.35 14.37
C GLY A 198 8.37 -2.71 13.44
N ALA A 199 8.60 -2.85 12.12
CA ALA A 199 7.54 -3.14 11.15
C ALA A 199 6.71 -4.38 11.52
N GLY A 200 7.35 -5.50 11.88
CA GLY A 200 6.62 -6.71 12.30
C GLY A 200 5.81 -6.52 13.60
N PHE A 201 6.32 -5.72 14.54
CA PHE A 201 5.58 -5.38 15.76
C PHE A 201 4.40 -4.44 15.47
N PHE A 202 4.59 -3.47 14.58
CA PHE A 202 3.53 -2.60 14.11
C PHE A 202 2.43 -3.41 13.42
N ASN A 203 2.76 -4.27 12.45
CA ASN A 203 1.78 -5.13 11.76
C ASN A 203 1.03 -6.05 12.74
N MET A 204 1.69 -6.55 13.79
CA MET A 204 1.02 -7.30 14.85
C MET A 204 0.04 -6.44 15.67
N LEU A 205 0.34 -5.16 15.89
CA LEU A 205 -0.55 -4.20 16.54
C LEU A 205 -1.62 -3.64 15.60
N THR A 206 -1.46 -3.80 14.29
CA THR A 206 -2.36 -3.24 13.30
C THR A 206 -3.06 -4.30 12.46
N SER A 207 -3.07 -5.55 12.92
CA SER A 207 -3.95 -6.59 12.38
C SER A 207 -5.32 -6.55 13.06
N GLY A 208 -6.35 -6.66 12.22
CA GLY A 208 -7.75 -6.84 12.59
C GLY A 208 -8.38 -7.94 11.73
N LYS A 209 -9.69 -8.13 11.89
CA LYS A 209 -10.49 -9.02 11.04
C LYS A 209 -11.60 -8.22 10.37
N THR A 210 -11.86 -8.48 9.09
CA THR A 210 -13.05 -7.95 8.40
C THR A 210 -14.32 -8.60 8.95
N ALA A 211 -15.49 -8.09 8.54
CA ALA A 211 -16.79 -8.68 8.88
C ALA A 211 -16.87 -10.17 8.49
N ASP A 212 -16.21 -10.56 7.40
CA ASP A 212 -16.13 -11.94 6.90
C ASP A 212 -15.03 -12.78 7.56
N GLY A 213 -14.30 -12.21 8.53
CA GLY A 213 -13.28 -12.90 9.30
C GLY A 213 -11.89 -12.99 8.64
N LYS A 214 -11.68 -12.34 7.48
CA LYS A 214 -10.38 -12.24 6.82
C LYS A 214 -9.44 -11.38 7.65
N ASP A 215 -8.18 -11.79 7.79
CA ASP A 215 -7.19 -10.99 8.52
C ASP A 215 -6.74 -9.83 7.62
N VAL A 216 -6.86 -8.60 8.12
CA VAL A 216 -6.46 -7.39 7.39
C VAL A 216 -5.55 -6.57 8.28
N THR A 217 -4.38 -6.20 7.76
CA THR A 217 -3.49 -5.24 8.41
C THR A 217 -3.78 -3.82 7.94
N ILE A 218 -3.31 -2.81 8.69
CA ILE A 218 -3.35 -1.43 8.20
C ILE A 218 -2.58 -1.25 6.88
N ASP A 219 -1.53 -2.05 6.66
CA ASP A 219 -0.73 -1.99 5.44
C ASP A 219 -1.51 -2.52 4.24
N ASP A 220 -2.26 -3.62 4.41
CA ASP A 220 -3.21 -4.12 3.41
C ASP A 220 -4.28 -3.06 3.14
N ALA A 221 -4.89 -2.51 4.19
CA ALA A 221 -5.98 -1.55 4.05
C ALA A 221 -5.55 -0.23 3.39
N VAL A 222 -4.36 0.27 3.71
CA VAL A 222 -3.77 1.44 3.03
C VAL A 222 -3.43 1.11 1.59
N SER A 223 -2.85 -0.06 1.32
CA SER A 223 -2.53 -0.47 -0.06
C SER A 223 -3.78 -0.66 -0.91
N ILE A 224 -4.89 -1.14 -0.33
CA ILE A 224 -6.20 -1.18 -1.00
C ILE A 224 -6.66 0.23 -1.38
N VAL A 225 -6.63 1.18 -0.45
CA VAL A 225 -7.03 2.58 -0.71
C VAL A 225 -6.16 3.21 -1.81
N VAL A 226 -4.83 3.03 -1.74
CA VAL A 226 -3.91 3.51 -2.76
C VAL A 226 -4.21 2.88 -4.12
N THR A 227 -4.41 1.56 -4.17
CA THR A 227 -4.72 0.85 -5.42
C THR A 227 -6.04 1.31 -6.03
N VAL A 228 -7.09 1.49 -5.21
CA VAL A 228 -8.38 2.01 -5.67
C VAL A 228 -8.23 3.45 -6.19
N GLY A 229 -7.43 4.28 -5.53
CA GLY A 229 -7.11 5.64 -6.00
C GLY A 229 -6.33 5.64 -7.32
N ASP A 230 -5.33 4.76 -7.46
CA ASP A 230 -4.57 4.58 -8.71
C ASP A 230 -5.46 4.11 -9.86
N ILE A 231 -6.40 3.20 -9.59
CA ILE A 231 -7.42 2.77 -10.55
C ILE A 231 -8.27 3.96 -10.97
N ALA A 232 -8.82 4.73 -10.02
CA ALA A 232 -9.65 5.89 -10.31
C ALA A 232 -8.91 6.94 -11.17
N ASN A 233 -7.67 7.28 -10.82
CA ASN A 233 -6.82 8.17 -11.61
C ASN A 233 -6.58 7.65 -13.02
N THR A 234 -6.34 6.36 -13.16
CA THR A 234 -6.05 5.77 -14.45
C THR A 234 -7.30 5.76 -15.32
N VAL A 235 -8.49 5.54 -14.76
CA VAL A 235 -9.75 5.66 -15.51
C VAL A 235 -9.88 7.06 -16.12
N THR A 236 -9.64 8.12 -15.35
CA THR A 236 -9.63 9.50 -15.87
C THR A 236 -8.58 9.69 -16.97
N LYS A 237 -7.35 9.19 -16.75
CA LYS A 237 -6.27 9.27 -17.74
C LYS A 237 -6.53 8.46 -19.00
N VAL A 238 -7.25 7.33 -18.88
CA VAL A 238 -7.68 6.50 -20.02
C VAL A 238 -8.64 7.29 -20.87
N GLU A 239 -9.65 7.93 -20.27
CA GLU A 239 -10.60 8.79 -20.99
C GLU A 239 -9.86 9.93 -21.72
N ASP A 240 -9.02 10.68 -21.02
CA ASP A 240 -8.23 11.78 -21.60
C ASP A 240 -7.32 11.30 -22.74
N SER A 241 -6.63 10.17 -22.54
CA SER A 241 -5.72 9.62 -23.53
C SER A 241 -6.49 9.12 -24.75
N MET A 242 -7.63 8.45 -24.58
CA MET A 242 -8.48 7.99 -25.67
C MET A 242 -9.05 9.17 -26.48
N ASN A 243 -9.47 10.24 -25.81
CA ASN A 243 -9.91 11.46 -26.47
C ASN A 243 -8.81 12.04 -27.36
N VAL A 244 -7.56 12.10 -26.88
CA VAL A 244 -6.42 12.56 -27.70
C VAL A 244 -6.07 11.59 -28.83
N MET A 245 -6.12 10.28 -28.58
CA MET A 245 -5.80 9.25 -29.59
C MET A 245 -6.83 9.21 -30.73
N THR A 246 -8.09 9.54 -30.45
CA THR A 246 -9.19 9.50 -31.44
C THR A 246 -9.51 10.86 -32.06
N ASP A 247 -8.93 11.95 -31.53
CA ASP A 247 -9.08 13.29 -32.09
C ASP A 247 -8.30 13.42 -33.41
N ALA A 248 -9.04 13.59 -34.51
CA ALA A 248 -8.49 13.80 -35.84
C ALA A 248 -7.64 15.09 -35.97
N SER A 249 -7.72 16.00 -35.01
CA SER A 249 -6.92 17.22 -34.95
C SER A 249 -5.65 17.09 -34.09
N ALA A 250 -5.50 15.99 -33.35
CA ALA A 250 -4.29 15.73 -32.58
C ALA A 250 -3.10 15.43 -33.50
N THR A 251 -1.95 15.98 -33.16
CA THR A 251 -0.70 15.65 -33.85
C THR A 251 -0.24 14.24 -33.52
N PRO A 252 0.54 13.58 -34.41
CA PRO A 252 1.11 12.26 -34.12
C PRO A 252 1.86 12.22 -32.77
N GLN A 253 2.60 13.29 -32.43
CA GLN A 253 3.31 13.39 -31.14
C GLN A 253 2.35 13.44 -29.95
N GLN A 254 1.20 14.11 -30.06
CA GLN A 254 0.20 14.12 -28.99
C GLN A 254 -0.42 12.74 -28.80
N GLN A 255 -0.68 12.02 -29.88
CA GLN A 255 -1.23 10.65 -29.83
C GLN A 255 -0.22 9.67 -29.21
N VAL A 256 1.07 9.76 -29.59
CA VAL A 256 2.15 8.95 -28.97
C VAL A 256 2.32 9.25 -27.49
N ASN A 257 2.30 10.53 -27.10
CA ASN A 257 2.38 10.91 -25.69
C ASN A 257 1.17 10.38 -24.90
N ALA A 258 -0.03 10.42 -25.49
CA ALA A 258 -1.24 9.86 -24.86
C ALA A 258 -1.12 8.35 -24.66
N MET A 259 -0.62 7.61 -25.65
CA MET A 259 -0.34 6.17 -25.51
C MET A 259 0.71 5.90 -24.42
N GLN A 260 1.80 6.67 -24.37
CA GLN A 260 2.83 6.52 -23.33
C GLN A 260 2.28 6.78 -21.94
N ASN A 261 1.52 7.87 -21.76
CA ASN A 261 0.89 8.21 -20.48
C ASN A 261 -0.11 7.13 -20.02
N LEU A 262 -0.89 6.58 -20.95
CA LEU A 262 -1.79 5.45 -20.69
C LEU A 262 -0.99 4.21 -20.27
N GLY A 263 0.07 3.88 -21.01
CA GLY A 263 0.96 2.76 -20.70
C GLY A 263 1.59 2.87 -19.32
N ASP A 264 2.13 4.04 -18.97
CA ASP A 264 2.75 4.30 -17.67
C ASP A 264 1.73 4.21 -16.52
N SER A 265 0.48 4.66 -16.75
CA SER A 265 -0.59 4.58 -15.75
C SER A 265 -1.00 3.14 -15.47
N LEU A 266 -1.11 2.31 -16.51
CA LEU A 266 -1.40 0.87 -16.37
C LEU A 266 -0.24 0.13 -15.68
N VAL A 267 1.01 0.47 -15.97
CA VAL A 267 2.17 -0.08 -15.24
C VAL A 267 2.13 0.31 -13.76
N SER A 268 1.74 1.55 -13.45
CA SER A 268 1.56 2.00 -12.07
C SER A 268 0.51 1.16 -11.33
N ILE A 269 -0.67 0.92 -11.93
CA ILE A 269 -1.68 0.02 -11.35
C ILE A 269 -1.10 -1.38 -11.16
N GLY A 270 -0.43 -1.94 -12.17
CA GLY A 270 0.13 -3.29 -12.08
C GLY A 270 1.07 -3.44 -10.88
N ASN A 271 1.96 -2.47 -10.68
CA ASN A 271 2.84 -2.46 -9.51
C ASN A 271 2.07 -2.37 -8.18
N SER A 272 1.01 -1.55 -8.12
CA SER A 272 0.16 -1.42 -6.93
C SER A 272 -0.60 -2.73 -6.65
N VAL A 273 -1.19 -3.35 -7.67
CA VAL A 273 -1.90 -4.64 -7.59
C VAL A 273 -0.96 -5.78 -7.19
N ASP A 274 0.23 -5.86 -7.76
CA ASP A 274 1.22 -6.91 -7.43
C ASP A 274 1.73 -6.84 -5.99
N SER A 275 1.66 -5.66 -5.38
CA SER A 275 2.00 -5.48 -3.97
C SER A 275 0.93 -5.98 -3.00
N LEU A 276 -0.30 -6.23 -3.48
CA LEU A 276 -1.42 -6.67 -2.66
C LEU A 276 -1.37 -8.17 -2.33
N SER A 277 -1.79 -8.52 -1.13
CA SER A 277 -2.14 -9.89 -0.76
C SER A 277 -3.40 -10.36 -1.49
N ASN A 278 -3.60 -11.68 -1.63
CA ASN A 278 -4.79 -12.23 -2.31
C ASN A 278 -6.11 -11.78 -1.63
N ASP A 279 -6.12 -11.68 -0.30
CA ASP A 279 -7.28 -11.19 0.44
C ASP A 279 -7.54 -9.70 0.16
N ALA A 280 -6.48 -8.89 0.05
CA ALA A 280 -6.58 -7.49 -0.34
C ALA A 280 -7.07 -7.32 -1.79
N LYS A 281 -6.61 -8.18 -2.72
CA LYS A 281 -7.10 -8.17 -4.10
C LYS A 281 -8.61 -8.45 -4.18
N ALA A 282 -9.09 -9.42 -3.40
CA ALA A 282 -10.51 -9.71 -3.31
C ALA A 282 -11.32 -8.50 -2.81
N ILE A 283 -10.80 -7.77 -1.81
CA ILE A 283 -11.47 -6.55 -1.31
C ILE A 283 -11.48 -5.45 -2.37
N VAL A 284 -10.40 -5.27 -3.14
CA VAL A 284 -10.40 -4.30 -4.25
C VAL A 284 -11.48 -4.67 -5.27
N ASN A 285 -11.60 -5.94 -5.65
CA ASN A 285 -12.67 -6.40 -6.53
C ASN A 285 -14.04 -6.08 -5.94
N ASP A 286 -14.29 -6.40 -4.67
CA ASP A 286 -15.56 -6.09 -3.99
C ASP A 286 -15.86 -4.59 -4.03
N VAL A 287 -14.86 -3.73 -3.84
CA VAL A 287 -15.01 -2.27 -3.93
C VAL A 287 -15.33 -1.82 -5.36
N VAL A 288 -14.61 -2.32 -6.36
CA VAL A 288 -14.85 -1.97 -7.78
C VAL A 288 -16.23 -2.43 -8.24
N SER A 289 -16.64 -3.66 -7.91
CA SER A 289 -17.98 -4.16 -8.18
C SER A 289 -19.05 -3.32 -7.47
N ALA A 290 -18.82 -2.93 -6.22
CA ALA A 290 -19.79 -2.12 -5.50
C ALA A 290 -19.87 -0.65 -6.00
N ILE A 291 -18.83 -0.14 -6.67
CA ILE A 291 -18.88 1.14 -7.38
C ILE A 291 -19.82 1.06 -8.59
N LYS A 292 -19.81 -0.07 -9.32
CA LYS A 292 -20.72 -0.31 -10.44
C LYS A 292 -22.20 -0.24 -10.01
N ASP A 293 -22.52 -0.79 -8.85
CA ASP A 293 -23.88 -0.84 -8.32
C ASP A 293 -24.39 0.50 -7.76
N MET A 294 -23.57 1.56 -7.77
CA MET A 294 -24.01 2.89 -7.32
C MET A 294 -24.99 3.49 -8.33
N GLU A 295 -26.23 3.72 -7.86
CA GLU A 295 -27.41 4.21 -8.60
C GLU A 295 -27.17 5.54 -9.38
N SER A 296 -26.06 6.23 -9.12
CA SER A 296 -25.65 7.49 -9.75
C SER A 296 -24.79 7.34 -11.01
N ILE A 297 -24.38 6.12 -11.40
CA ILE A 297 -23.48 5.90 -12.54
C ILE A 297 -24.23 5.16 -13.66
N GLU A 298 -24.69 5.89 -14.67
CA GLU A 298 -25.14 5.28 -15.93
C GLU A 298 -23.91 4.86 -16.75
N LEU A 299 -23.63 3.56 -16.77
CA LEU A 299 -22.55 3.00 -17.58
C LEU A 299 -23.08 2.56 -18.96
N PRO A 300 -22.31 2.74 -20.04
CA PRO A 300 -22.62 2.11 -21.32
C PRO A 300 -22.68 0.58 -21.17
N PRO A 301 -23.56 -0.13 -21.92
CA PRO A 301 -23.69 -1.59 -21.82
C PRO A 301 -22.37 -2.34 -22.06
N GLU A 302 -21.52 -1.84 -22.96
CA GLU A 302 -20.22 -2.46 -23.22
C GLU A 302 -19.26 -2.35 -22.03
N VAL A 303 -19.37 -1.28 -21.24
CA VAL A 303 -18.57 -1.08 -20.03
C VAL A 303 -19.14 -1.91 -18.87
N GLU A 304 -20.47 -2.07 -18.84
CA GLU A 304 -21.17 -2.86 -17.85
C GLU A 304 -20.78 -4.35 -17.89
N ASP A 305 -20.69 -4.93 -19.10
CA ASP A 305 -20.25 -6.32 -19.34
C ASP A 305 -18.77 -6.55 -19.00
N VAL A 306 -17.92 -5.54 -19.25
CA VAL A 306 -16.49 -5.59 -18.88
C VAL A 306 -16.32 -5.53 -17.37
N LEU A 307 -17.08 -4.67 -16.68
CA LEU A 307 -17.05 -4.55 -15.23
C LEU A 307 -17.66 -5.78 -14.52
N ASP A 308 -18.60 -6.49 -15.14
CA ASP A 308 -19.15 -7.75 -14.59
C ASP A 308 -18.11 -8.88 -14.53
N ASN A 309 -17.13 -8.84 -15.42
CA ASN A 309 -16.05 -9.83 -15.48
C ASN A 309 -14.71 -9.25 -14.99
N PHE A 310 -14.72 -8.04 -14.41
CA PHE A 310 -13.51 -7.37 -13.97
C PHE A 310 -13.00 -8.01 -12.68
N ASP A 311 -11.86 -8.68 -12.77
CA ASP A 311 -11.10 -9.19 -11.64
C ASP A 311 -9.66 -8.68 -11.75
N ILE A 312 -9.24 -7.82 -10.80
CA ILE A 312 -7.89 -7.27 -10.79
C ILE A 312 -6.79 -8.33 -10.70
N SER A 313 -7.13 -9.55 -10.26
CA SER A 313 -6.20 -10.68 -10.17
C SER A 313 -5.98 -11.37 -11.51
N SER A 314 -6.88 -11.19 -12.46
CA SER A 314 -6.83 -11.79 -13.80
C SER A 314 -6.13 -10.89 -14.83
N ILE A 315 -5.96 -9.61 -14.51
CA ILE A 315 -5.44 -8.60 -15.44
C ILE A 315 -3.98 -8.29 -15.10
N ASP A 316 -3.08 -8.59 -16.03
CA ASP A 316 -1.70 -8.09 -15.96
C ASP A 316 -1.64 -6.67 -16.55
N PHE A 317 -1.92 -5.68 -15.69
CA PHE A 317 -1.89 -4.26 -16.05
C PHE A 317 -0.49 -3.79 -16.45
N ALA A 318 0.56 -4.35 -15.84
CA ALA A 318 1.94 -4.00 -16.17
C ALA A 318 2.32 -4.49 -17.56
N ALA A 319 1.94 -5.71 -17.93
CA ALA A 319 2.12 -6.24 -19.28
C ALA A 319 1.32 -5.41 -20.31
N ALA A 320 0.06 -5.10 -20.02
CA ALA A 320 -0.77 -4.26 -20.90
C ALA A 320 -0.18 -2.86 -21.10
N GLY A 321 0.26 -2.21 -20.02
CA GLY A 321 0.88 -0.89 -20.08
C GLY A 321 2.21 -0.91 -20.84
N ASN A 322 3.02 -1.95 -20.63
CA ASN A 322 4.26 -2.17 -21.39
C ASN A 322 3.99 -2.39 -22.88
N ALA A 323 2.93 -3.11 -23.25
CA ALA A 323 2.52 -3.27 -24.63
C ALA A 323 2.18 -1.91 -25.26
N ILE A 324 1.26 -1.15 -24.66
CA ILE A 324 0.83 0.16 -25.18
C ILE A 324 2.00 1.13 -25.31
N SER A 325 2.87 1.21 -24.29
CA SER A 325 4.08 2.02 -24.31
C SER A 325 5.07 1.56 -25.40
N GLY A 326 5.19 0.23 -25.60
CA GLY A 326 5.98 -0.35 -26.68
C GLY A 326 5.46 0.02 -28.07
N ILE A 327 4.14 -0.04 -28.27
CA ILE A 327 3.48 0.36 -29.52
C ILE A 327 3.75 1.84 -29.83
N ALA A 328 3.60 2.70 -28.83
CA ALA A 328 3.89 4.12 -28.96
C ALA A 328 5.36 4.37 -29.38
N THR A 329 6.28 3.62 -28.76
CA THR A 329 7.72 3.69 -29.08
C THR A 329 8.01 3.19 -30.49
N TYR A 330 7.34 2.12 -30.93
CA TYR A 330 7.47 1.60 -32.29
C TYR A 330 6.99 2.65 -33.31
N ILE A 331 5.78 3.19 -33.15
CA ILE A 331 5.23 4.24 -34.03
C ILE A 331 6.19 5.43 -34.12
N GLN A 332 6.71 5.90 -32.98
CA GLN A 332 7.65 7.03 -32.93
C GLN A 332 8.97 6.78 -33.68
N LYS A 333 9.36 5.52 -33.88
CA LYS A 333 10.58 5.12 -34.59
C LYS A 333 10.35 4.77 -36.07
N THR A 334 9.11 4.49 -36.46
CA THR A 334 8.80 4.03 -37.83
C THR A 334 7.99 5.00 -38.66
N ASP A 335 7.27 5.93 -38.02
CA ASP A 335 6.44 6.90 -38.73
C ASP A 335 7.28 8.12 -39.14
N ASP A 336 7.30 8.39 -40.45
CA ASP A 336 8.03 9.49 -41.10
C ASP A 336 7.64 10.89 -40.56
N SER A 337 6.51 11.01 -39.86
CA SER A 337 6.12 12.25 -39.18
C SER A 337 6.99 12.59 -37.97
N PHE A 338 7.83 11.65 -37.51
CA PHE A 338 8.78 11.84 -36.43
C PHE A 338 10.21 11.92 -37.00
N ASP A 339 10.92 13.02 -36.74
CA ASP A 339 12.31 13.25 -37.16
C ASP A 339 13.30 12.51 -36.23
N ASN A 340 13.13 11.19 -36.14
CA ASN A 340 13.83 10.33 -35.20
C ASN A 340 14.51 9.18 -35.96
N ASP A 341 15.81 9.32 -36.28
CA ASP A 341 16.64 8.27 -36.91
C ASP A 341 16.97 7.08 -35.97
N LEU A 342 16.05 6.74 -35.05
CA LEU A 342 16.26 5.68 -34.07
C LEU A 342 15.78 4.34 -34.63
N PRO A 343 16.66 3.33 -34.74
CA PRO A 343 16.26 2.02 -35.25
C PRO A 343 15.30 1.31 -34.29
N VAL A 344 14.36 0.56 -34.84
CA VAL A 344 13.58 -0.42 -34.09
C VAL A 344 14.50 -1.57 -33.66
N THR A 345 14.44 -1.95 -32.40
CA THR A 345 15.24 -3.02 -31.82
C THR A 345 14.38 -4.24 -31.49
N ALA A 346 15.02 -5.40 -31.35
CA ALA A 346 14.32 -6.61 -30.91
C ALA A 346 13.72 -6.44 -29.50
N GLU A 347 14.30 -5.58 -28.66
CA GLU A 347 13.74 -5.26 -27.34
C GLU A 347 12.40 -4.53 -27.45
N ASP A 348 12.27 -3.58 -28.37
CA ASP A 348 11.02 -2.84 -28.62
C ASP A 348 9.89 -3.80 -29.01
N VAL A 349 10.17 -4.71 -29.95
CA VAL A 349 9.20 -5.70 -30.44
C VAL A 349 8.85 -6.72 -29.36
N ASN A 350 9.85 -7.23 -28.64
CA ASN A 350 9.61 -8.16 -27.53
C ASN A 350 8.76 -7.52 -26.42
N LYS A 351 8.93 -6.22 -26.14
CA LYS A 351 8.11 -5.52 -25.16
C LYS A 351 6.63 -5.52 -25.55
N ILE A 352 6.33 -5.31 -26.83
CA ILE A 352 4.96 -5.36 -27.36
C ILE A 352 4.41 -6.78 -27.29
N VAL A 353 5.11 -7.75 -27.87
CA VAL A 353 4.64 -9.14 -27.97
C VAL A 353 4.45 -9.76 -26.59
N ASN A 354 5.42 -9.62 -25.68
CA ASN A 354 5.30 -10.17 -24.33
C ASN A 354 4.23 -9.44 -23.50
N GLY A 355 4.06 -8.13 -23.72
CA GLY A 355 3.02 -7.36 -23.04
C GLY A 355 1.60 -7.79 -23.43
N LEU A 356 1.36 -8.07 -24.72
CA LEU A 356 0.08 -8.60 -25.19
C LEU A 356 -0.11 -10.07 -24.80
N ALA A 357 0.97 -10.87 -24.86
CA ALA A 357 0.96 -12.28 -24.47
C ALA A 357 0.57 -12.51 -23.00
N GLY A 358 0.93 -11.57 -22.11
CA GLY A 358 0.61 -11.64 -20.69
C GLY A 358 -0.84 -11.27 -20.34
N ASN A 359 -1.65 -10.84 -21.31
CA ASN A 359 -2.99 -10.30 -21.04
C ASN A 359 -4.10 -11.19 -21.64
N GLU A 360 -4.69 -12.04 -20.79
CA GLU A 360 -5.77 -12.96 -21.18
C GLU A 360 -7.01 -12.23 -21.71
N LEU A 361 -7.34 -11.04 -21.19
CA LEU A 361 -8.46 -10.24 -21.69
C LEU A 361 -8.24 -9.81 -23.14
N ILE A 362 -7.06 -9.27 -23.48
CA ILE A 362 -6.73 -8.87 -24.84
C ILE A 362 -6.76 -10.09 -25.77
N LEU A 363 -6.11 -11.20 -25.38
CA LEU A 363 -6.10 -12.43 -26.17
C LEU A 363 -7.52 -13.01 -26.36
N SER A 364 -8.37 -12.95 -25.32
CA SER A 364 -9.75 -13.43 -25.40
C SER A 364 -10.63 -12.56 -26.31
N LEU A 365 -10.46 -11.23 -26.29
CA LEU A 365 -11.17 -10.31 -27.18
C LEU A 365 -10.78 -10.52 -28.64
N VAL A 366 -9.50 -10.81 -28.88
CA VAL A 366 -8.96 -11.07 -30.22
C VAL A 366 -9.42 -12.42 -30.75
N THR A 367 -9.40 -13.47 -29.91
CA THR A 367 -9.81 -14.82 -30.33
C THR A 367 -11.32 -15.00 -30.51
N GLN A 368 -12.14 -14.14 -29.89
CA GLN A 368 -13.61 -14.20 -29.99
C GLN A 368 -14.21 -13.36 -31.13
N GLY A 369 -13.45 -12.46 -31.75
CA GLY A 369 -13.95 -11.59 -32.83
C GLY A 369 -13.93 -12.27 -34.20
N ASP A 370 -15.06 -12.25 -34.93
CA ASP A 370 -15.17 -12.71 -36.33
C ASP A 370 -14.30 -11.88 -37.31
N SER A 371 -13.79 -10.72 -36.87
CA SER A 371 -12.83 -9.89 -37.59
C SER A 371 -11.96 -9.12 -36.58
N VAL A 372 -10.73 -9.60 -36.36
CA VAL A 372 -9.73 -8.89 -35.55
C VAL A 372 -9.21 -7.70 -36.34
N PRO A 373 -9.37 -6.45 -35.87
CA PRO A 373 -8.72 -5.30 -36.51
C PRO A 373 -7.20 -5.40 -36.33
N THR A 374 -6.46 -5.15 -37.41
CA THR A 374 -5.00 -5.00 -37.34
C THR A 374 -4.65 -3.84 -36.42
N LEU A 375 -3.89 -4.13 -35.37
CA LEU A 375 -3.49 -3.15 -34.35
C LEU A 375 -2.41 -2.21 -34.87
N ILE A 376 -1.44 -2.76 -35.62
CA ILE A 376 -0.34 -2.03 -36.25
C ILE A 376 -0.06 -2.69 -37.60
N GLU A 377 -0.05 -1.89 -38.66
CA GLU A 377 0.35 -2.35 -39.98
C GLU A 377 1.89 -2.29 -40.08
N ILE A 378 2.53 -3.46 -40.13
CA ILE A 378 3.98 -3.59 -40.23
C ILE A 378 4.36 -3.68 -41.71
N ALA A 379 4.76 -2.56 -42.31
CA ALA A 379 5.07 -2.48 -43.74
C ALA A 379 6.48 -3.00 -44.12
N ASP A 380 7.42 -3.02 -43.18
CA ASP A 380 8.81 -3.43 -43.42
C ASP A 380 9.02 -4.93 -43.16
N GLU A 381 9.55 -5.67 -44.14
CA GLU A 381 9.82 -7.12 -44.04
C GLU A 381 10.80 -7.46 -42.91
N GLY A 382 11.75 -6.57 -42.60
CA GLY A 382 12.68 -6.75 -41.49
C GLY A 382 11.97 -6.67 -40.14
N HIS A 383 11.07 -5.71 -39.96
CA HIS A 383 10.23 -5.62 -38.76
C HIS A 383 9.24 -6.79 -38.66
N GLN A 384 8.64 -7.24 -39.78
CA GLN A 384 7.77 -8.43 -39.77
C GLN A 384 8.50 -9.65 -39.21
N GLN A 385 9.72 -9.92 -39.68
CA GLN A 385 10.54 -11.02 -39.16
C GLN A 385 10.83 -10.87 -37.66
N MET A 386 11.06 -9.65 -37.16
CA MET A 386 11.30 -9.42 -35.74
C MET A 386 10.06 -9.77 -34.89
N PHE A 387 8.85 -9.44 -35.37
CA PHE A 387 7.61 -9.82 -34.69
C PHE A 387 7.36 -11.33 -34.78
N GLU A 388 7.60 -11.96 -35.92
CA GLU A 388 7.50 -13.41 -36.07
C GLU A 388 8.45 -14.15 -35.11
N ASP A 389 9.71 -13.72 -35.04
CA ASP A 389 10.72 -14.30 -34.15
C ASP A 389 10.33 -14.14 -32.67
N ALA A 390 9.81 -12.97 -32.29
CA ALA A 390 9.33 -12.70 -30.94
C ALA A 390 8.13 -13.58 -30.57
N ILE A 391 7.14 -13.71 -31.47
CA ILE A 391 5.97 -14.56 -31.27
C ILE A 391 6.38 -16.05 -31.21
N ALA A 392 7.26 -16.49 -32.11
CA ALA A 392 7.76 -17.85 -32.14
C ALA A 392 8.51 -18.20 -30.84
N GLY A 393 9.32 -17.26 -30.33
CA GLY A 393 10.07 -17.38 -29.09
C GLY A 393 9.24 -17.32 -27.80
N SER A 394 7.99 -16.85 -27.87
CA SER A 394 7.08 -16.80 -26.71
C SER A 394 6.59 -18.20 -26.27
N SER A 395 6.22 -18.32 -24.99
CA SER A 395 5.65 -19.53 -24.38
C SER A 395 4.15 -19.73 -24.63
N LEU A 396 3.56 -18.97 -25.55
CA LEU A 396 2.14 -18.96 -25.85
C LEU A 396 1.64 -20.26 -26.51
N SER A 397 0.33 -20.50 -26.42
CA SER A 397 -0.33 -21.59 -27.15
C SER A 397 -0.33 -21.32 -28.67
N ALA A 398 -0.61 -22.34 -29.48
CA ALA A 398 -0.67 -22.17 -30.93
C ALA A 398 -1.79 -21.20 -31.35
N ASP A 399 -2.92 -21.23 -30.65
CA ASP A 399 -4.07 -20.37 -30.93
C ASP A 399 -3.76 -18.91 -30.55
N ASP A 400 -3.10 -18.67 -29.42
CA ASP A 400 -2.68 -17.32 -29.01
C ASP A 400 -1.61 -16.74 -29.95
N LYS A 401 -0.67 -17.58 -30.42
CA LYS A 401 0.32 -17.16 -31.42
C LYS A 401 -0.36 -16.76 -32.73
N ALA A 402 -1.33 -17.53 -33.20
CA ALA A 402 -2.09 -17.21 -34.39
C ALA A 402 -2.88 -15.89 -34.23
N ALA A 403 -3.50 -15.69 -33.06
CA ALA A 403 -4.20 -14.46 -32.72
C ALA A 403 -3.28 -13.22 -32.74
N LEU A 404 -2.08 -13.33 -32.15
CA LEU A 404 -1.09 -12.25 -32.22
C LEU A 404 -0.59 -12.00 -33.64
N GLN A 405 -0.32 -13.05 -34.42
CA GLN A 405 0.09 -12.87 -35.81
C GLN A 405 -1.00 -12.17 -36.65
N GLN A 406 -2.28 -12.47 -36.40
CA GLN A 406 -3.39 -11.78 -37.05
C GLN A 406 -3.50 -10.30 -36.62
N LEU A 407 -3.34 -10.01 -35.32
CA LEU A 407 -3.28 -8.64 -34.77
C LEU A 407 -2.23 -7.76 -35.44
N PHE A 408 -1.08 -8.33 -35.82
CA PHE A 408 0.01 -7.62 -36.47
C PHE A 408 -0.03 -7.69 -38.00
N GLY A 409 -1.06 -8.29 -38.59
CA GLY A 409 -1.18 -8.44 -40.05
C GLY A 409 -0.11 -9.35 -40.67
N LEU A 410 0.48 -10.26 -39.89
CA LEU A 410 1.51 -11.20 -40.34
C LEU A 410 0.91 -12.44 -41.02
N VAL A 411 -0.39 -12.66 -40.88
CA VAL A 411 -1.14 -13.70 -41.59
C VAL A 411 -2.22 -13.02 -42.43
N GLY A 412 -2.17 -13.26 -43.74
CA GLY A 412 -3.18 -12.81 -44.71
C GLY A 412 -4.29 -13.84 -44.95
#